data_AF-A0A7X7KY33-F1
#
_entry.id   AF-A0A7X7KY33-F1
#
_cell.length_a   1.000
_cell.length_b   1.000
_cell.length_c   1.000
_cell.angle_alpha   90.00
_cell.angle_beta   90.00
_cell.angle_gamma   90.00
#
_symmetry.space_group_name_H-M   'P 1'
#
loop_
_entity.id
_entity.type
_entity.pdbx_description
1 polymer ?
#
loop_
_entity_poly.entity_id
_entity_poly.type
_entity_poly.pdbx_seq_one_letter_code
_entity_poly.pdbx_strand_id
1 'polypeptide(L)'
;MPAQRLLLRTLPFLLLLLAGGCLLPPRAPLEVSDSQLNWLSIRHRPAPADAPPSRIEIIGAGYIDFMQGASPRVADSFATDTDHADWGRMTQEKIGLSPAEARRLLQRFVDAGLLAEPPRPRGGSPEGAAVATFRWRINNQAGACLTSNPAILAIIDDLTARLTRRGP
;
A
#
# COMPACT_ATOMS: atom_id res chain seq x y z
N MET A 1 -16.21 -34.31 -69.52
CA MET A 1 -16.03 -32.84 -69.50
C MET A 1 -17.08 -32.24 -68.57
N PRO A 2 -16.75 -31.22 -67.74
CA PRO A 2 -16.42 -31.48 -66.35
C PRO A 2 -17.22 -30.68 -65.29
N ALA A 3 -17.06 -31.14 -64.05
CA ALA A 3 -16.89 -30.37 -62.81
C ALA A 3 -17.97 -29.37 -62.36
N GLN A 4 -18.65 -29.70 -61.25
CA GLN A 4 -19.01 -28.67 -60.26
C GLN A 4 -18.94 -29.17 -58.81
N ARG A 5 -17.76 -28.90 -58.24
CA ARG A 5 -17.54 -28.32 -56.90
C ARG A 5 -18.01 -29.13 -55.69
N LEU A 6 -17.11 -30.05 -55.34
CA LEU A 6 -16.60 -30.31 -53.99
C LEU A 6 -16.49 -29.03 -53.14
N LEU A 7 -16.68 -29.16 -51.82
CA LEU A 7 -16.38 -28.22 -50.71
C LEU A 7 -17.59 -27.57 -50.03
N LEU A 8 -18.35 -28.35 -49.25
CA LEU A 8 -19.07 -27.82 -48.08
C LEU A 8 -19.36 -28.95 -47.08
N ARG A 9 -18.30 -29.58 -46.55
CA ARG A 9 -18.43 -30.63 -45.53
C ARG A 9 -17.41 -30.60 -44.39
N THR A 10 -16.77 -29.45 -44.16
CA THR A 10 -15.75 -29.30 -43.10
C THR A 10 -15.91 -27.98 -42.37
N LEU A 11 -17.09 -27.70 -41.81
CA LEU A 11 -17.28 -26.53 -40.95
C LEU A 11 -18.22 -26.79 -39.76
N PRO A 12 -17.88 -27.72 -38.85
CA PRO A 12 -18.26 -27.47 -37.46
C PRO A 12 -17.08 -27.56 -36.48
N PHE A 13 -15.86 -27.87 -36.95
CA PHE A 13 -14.76 -28.17 -36.03
C PHE A 13 -13.88 -26.96 -35.63
N LEU A 14 -13.98 -25.83 -36.33
CA LEU A 14 -13.11 -24.67 -36.07
C LEU A 14 -13.73 -23.61 -35.13
N LEU A 15 -14.96 -23.81 -34.63
CA LEU A 15 -15.60 -22.86 -33.71
C LEU A 15 -15.39 -23.19 -32.22
N LEU A 16 -14.81 -24.35 -31.89
CA LEU A 16 -14.65 -24.82 -30.51
C LEU A 16 -13.31 -24.41 -29.84
N LEU A 17 -12.42 -23.70 -30.56
CA LEU A 17 -11.08 -23.36 -30.06
C LEU A 17 -10.94 -21.93 -29.51
N LEU A 18 -11.97 -21.09 -29.58
CA LEU A 18 -11.91 -19.68 -29.13
C LEU A 18 -12.62 -19.41 -27.79
N ALA A 19 -13.22 -20.42 -27.15
CA ALA A 19 -13.84 -20.29 -25.83
C ALA A 19 -12.90 -20.65 -24.66
N GLY A 20 -11.60 -20.85 -24.93
CA GLY A 20 -10.58 -21.09 -23.91
C GLY A 20 -10.08 -19.80 -23.26
N GLY A 21 -10.99 -18.95 -22.79
CA GLY A 21 -10.62 -17.90 -21.85
C GLY A 21 -10.21 -18.60 -20.55
N CYS A 22 -8.90 -18.73 -20.32
CA CYS A 22 -8.37 -19.21 -19.05
C CYS A 22 -8.85 -18.28 -17.94
N LEU A 23 -10.01 -18.60 -17.35
CA LEU A 23 -10.44 -18.11 -16.05
C LEU A 23 -9.41 -18.63 -15.04
N LEU A 24 -8.33 -17.87 -14.86
CA LEU A 24 -7.47 -18.04 -13.70
C LEU A 24 -8.39 -17.91 -12.48
N PRO A 25 -8.40 -18.90 -11.57
CA PRO A 25 -9.18 -18.78 -10.35
C PRO A 25 -8.76 -17.48 -9.64
N PRO A 26 -9.72 -16.74 -9.04
CA PRO A 26 -9.38 -15.56 -8.27
C PRO A 26 -8.29 -15.93 -7.27
N ARG A 27 -7.20 -15.16 -7.29
CA ARG A 27 -6.06 -15.41 -6.42
C ARG A 27 -6.57 -15.40 -4.98
N ALA A 28 -6.27 -16.45 -4.22
CA ALA A 28 -6.66 -16.52 -2.81
C ALA A 28 -6.17 -15.24 -2.08
N PRO A 29 -6.96 -14.67 -1.16
CA PRO A 29 -6.52 -13.54 -0.35
C PRO A 29 -5.17 -13.87 0.30
N LEU A 30 -4.22 -12.93 0.21
CA LEU A 30 -2.91 -13.15 0.81
C LEU A 30 -3.02 -13.05 2.34
N GLU A 31 -2.67 -14.11 3.05
CA GLU A 31 -2.45 -14.06 4.50
C GLU A 31 -1.01 -13.63 4.80
N VAL A 32 -0.83 -12.63 5.67
CA VAL A 32 0.47 -12.21 6.19
C VAL A 32 1.01 -13.30 7.11
N SER A 33 2.18 -13.82 6.78
CA SER A 33 2.85 -14.87 7.53
C SER A 33 3.29 -14.41 8.91
N ASP A 34 3.53 -15.37 9.81
CA ASP A 34 4.15 -15.12 11.11
C ASP A 34 5.67 -14.93 10.93
N SER A 35 6.06 -13.79 10.36
CA SER A 35 7.45 -13.42 10.13
C SER A 35 7.76 -12.03 10.66
N GLN A 36 8.82 -11.96 11.47
CA GLN A 36 9.35 -10.70 11.99
C GLN A 36 9.98 -9.81 10.89
N LEU A 37 10.25 -10.37 9.71
CA LEU A 37 10.79 -9.67 8.55
C LEU A 37 9.73 -8.93 7.74
N ASN A 38 8.45 -9.12 8.08
CA ASN A 38 7.37 -8.35 7.47
C ASN A 38 7.41 -6.91 7.98
N TRP A 39 7.31 -5.93 7.09
CA TRP A 39 7.25 -4.52 7.47
C TRP A 39 6.47 -3.68 6.46
N LEU A 40 5.93 -2.56 6.95
CA LEU A 40 5.20 -1.57 6.18
C LEU A 40 5.63 -0.17 6.62
N SER A 41 6.08 0.65 5.68
CA SER A 41 6.42 2.06 5.89
C SER A 41 5.40 2.92 5.15
N ILE A 42 4.80 3.87 5.86
CA ILE A 42 3.74 4.75 5.39
C ILE A 42 4.22 6.18 5.59
N ARG A 43 4.25 6.98 4.53
CA ARG A 43 4.39 8.44 4.59
C ARG A 43 3.06 9.04 4.18
N HIS A 44 2.36 9.66 5.12
CA HIS A 44 1.01 10.15 4.93
C HIS A 44 0.95 11.66 5.00
N ARG A 45 0.26 12.26 4.03
CA ARG A 45 -0.09 13.67 3.99
C ARG A 45 -1.63 13.77 3.97
N PRO A 46 -2.26 14.26 5.03
CA PRO A 46 -3.71 14.34 5.13
C PRO A 46 -4.32 15.44 4.23
N ALA A 47 -5.64 15.37 3.99
CA ALA A 47 -6.39 16.26 3.08
C ALA A 47 -6.65 17.70 3.60
N PRO A 48 -6.72 18.00 4.91
CA PRO A 48 -6.72 19.38 5.38
C PRO A 48 -5.28 19.89 5.59
N ALA A 49 -5.02 21.14 5.20
CA ALA A 49 -3.71 21.80 5.35
C ALA A 49 -3.21 21.87 6.81
N ASP A 50 -4.10 21.73 7.79
CA ASP A 50 -3.78 21.92 9.21
C ASP A 50 -3.36 20.62 9.93
N ALA A 51 -3.59 19.46 9.33
CA ALA A 51 -3.18 18.20 9.94
C ALA A 51 -1.70 17.91 9.59
N PRO A 52 -0.82 17.73 10.60
CA PRO A 52 0.60 17.56 10.33
C PRO A 52 0.85 16.24 9.59
N PRO A 53 1.80 16.19 8.64
CA PRO A 53 2.16 14.95 7.99
C PRO A 53 2.69 13.96 9.02
N SER A 54 2.58 12.69 8.69
CA SER A 54 2.95 11.59 9.58
C SER A 54 3.69 10.50 8.85
N ARG A 55 4.57 9.81 9.57
CA ARG A 55 5.21 8.58 9.14
C ARG A 55 4.93 7.49 10.15
N ILE A 56 4.54 6.33 9.63
CA ILE A 56 4.25 5.13 10.42
C ILE A 56 5.09 3.98 9.85
N GLU A 57 5.86 3.32 10.69
CA GLU A 57 6.55 2.08 10.35
C GLU A 57 6.04 0.94 11.22
N ILE A 58 5.36 -0.02 10.61
CA ILE A 58 4.87 -1.21 11.31
C ILE A 58 5.87 -2.33 11.04
N ILE A 59 6.48 -2.85 12.10
CA ILE A 59 7.52 -3.87 12.01
C ILE A 59 7.02 -5.17 12.64
N GLY A 60 7.09 -6.27 11.89
CA GLY A 60 6.62 -7.60 12.29
C GLY A 60 7.30 -8.14 13.56
N ALA A 61 8.46 -7.60 13.92
CA ALA A 61 9.13 -7.87 15.19
C ALA A 61 8.35 -7.36 16.43
N GLY A 62 7.25 -6.62 16.26
CA GLY A 62 6.37 -6.21 17.35
C GLY A 62 6.58 -4.76 17.78
N TYR A 63 6.65 -3.82 16.84
CA TYR A 63 6.58 -2.39 17.19
C TYR A 63 6.09 -1.53 16.05
N ILE A 64 5.70 -0.31 16.40
CA ILE A 64 5.47 0.80 15.49
C ILE A 64 6.50 1.89 15.78
N ASP A 65 7.17 2.42 14.75
CA ASP A 65 7.85 3.72 14.83
C ASP A 65 6.93 4.78 14.22
N PHE A 66 6.55 5.77 15.02
CA PHE A 66 5.62 6.82 14.63
C PHE A 66 6.29 8.18 14.73
N MET A 67 6.21 8.96 13.66
CA MET A 67 6.71 10.33 13.62
C MET A 67 5.65 11.25 13.05
N GLN A 68 5.48 12.45 13.62
CA GLN A 68 4.48 13.41 13.15
C GLN A 68 4.97 14.84 13.37
N GLY A 69 4.67 15.74 12.43
CA GLY A 69 5.02 17.16 12.54
C GLY A 69 5.40 17.80 11.22
N ALA A 70 5.68 19.11 11.24
CA ALA A 70 6.01 19.89 10.04
C ALA A 70 7.46 19.67 9.55
N SER A 71 8.31 19.01 10.34
CA SER A 71 9.70 18.79 9.96
C SER A 71 9.84 18.03 8.64
N PRO A 72 10.76 18.43 7.75
CA PRO A 72 11.06 17.69 6.52
C PRO A 72 11.49 16.24 6.80
N ARG A 73 11.99 15.96 8.00
CA ARG A 73 12.39 14.63 8.48
C ARG A 73 11.25 13.62 8.51
N VAL A 74 10.01 14.08 8.70
CA VAL A 74 8.82 13.22 8.68
C VAL A 74 8.60 12.67 7.27
N ALA A 75 8.73 13.54 6.27
CA ALA A 75 8.58 13.20 4.88
C ALA A 75 9.83 12.51 4.31
N ASP A 76 11.02 12.74 4.87
CA ASP A 76 12.27 12.08 4.46
C ASP A 76 13.30 11.89 5.59
N SER A 77 13.64 10.64 5.91
CA SER A 77 14.70 10.31 6.90
C SER A 77 16.08 10.85 6.53
N PHE A 78 16.33 11.07 5.23
CA PHE A 78 17.62 11.53 4.73
C PHE A 78 17.61 13.04 4.42
N ALA A 79 16.61 13.78 4.90
CA ALA A 79 16.60 15.23 4.81
C ALA A 79 17.93 15.80 5.35
N THR A 80 18.52 16.75 4.62
CA THR A 80 19.83 17.36 4.93
C THR A 80 19.73 18.86 5.17
N ASP A 81 18.54 19.44 5.01
CA ASP A 81 18.23 20.85 5.20
C ASP A 81 18.10 21.21 6.69
N THR A 82 19.20 21.03 7.43
CA THR A 82 19.25 21.23 8.88
C THR A 82 18.86 22.63 9.34
N ASP A 83 18.93 23.62 8.45
CA ASP A 83 18.56 25.02 8.71
C ASP A 83 17.07 25.32 8.44
N HIS A 84 16.27 24.31 8.08
CA HIS A 84 14.84 24.48 7.85
C HIS A 84 14.12 24.97 9.13
N ALA A 85 13.24 25.96 9.00
CA ALA A 85 12.56 26.59 10.16
C ALA A 85 11.81 25.58 11.04
N ASP A 86 11.22 24.56 10.42
CA ASP A 86 10.50 23.49 11.10
C ASP A 86 11.37 22.25 11.43
N TRP A 87 12.69 22.31 11.31
CA TRP A 87 13.59 21.14 11.44
C TRP A 87 13.36 20.34 12.73
N GLY A 88 13.16 21.03 13.87
CA GLY A 88 12.87 20.43 15.16
C GLY A 88 11.38 20.21 15.47
N ARG A 89 10.47 20.56 14.57
CA ARG A 89 9.02 20.48 14.80
C ARG A 89 8.47 19.11 14.41
N MET A 90 8.84 18.10 15.19
CA MET A 90 8.24 16.77 15.14
C MET A 90 8.26 16.08 16.50
N THR A 91 7.35 15.14 16.67
CA THR A 91 7.40 14.10 17.70
C THR A 91 7.81 12.79 17.05
N GLN A 92 8.52 11.94 17.80
CA GLN A 92 8.81 10.57 17.40
C GLN A 92 8.61 9.64 18.59
N GLU A 93 7.91 8.54 18.38
CA GLU A 93 7.61 7.55 19.41
C GLU A 93 7.76 6.14 18.86
N LYS A 94 8.31 5.24 19.68
CA LYS A 94 8.35 3.81 19.38
C LYS A 94 7.38 3.07 20.28
N ILE A 95 6.29 2.58 19.70
CA ILE A 95 5.22 1.88 20.42
C ILE A 95 5.46 0.38 20.34
N GLY A 96 5.59 -0.28 21.48
CA GLY A 96 5.69 -1.75 21.56
C GLY A 96 4.38 -2.45 21.20
N LEU A 97 4.48 -3.57 20.51
CA LEU A 97 3.39 -4.49 20.17
C LEU A 97 3.86 -5.93 20.38
N SER A 98 2.93 -6.88 20.50
CA SER A 98 3.26 -8.28 20.23
C SER A 98 3.47 -8.50 18.72
N PRO A 99 4.29 -9.49 18.30
CA PRO A 99 4.40 -9.87 16.88
C PRO A 99 3.04 -10.22 16.25
N ALA A 100 2.14 -10.85 17.02
CA ALA A 100 0.79 -11.16 16.58
C ALA A 100 -0.05 -9.89 16.31
N GLU A 101 0.09 -8.83 17.11
CA GLU A 101 -0.57 -7.55 16.86
C GLU A 101 -0.01 -6.85 15.62
N ALA A 102 1.31 -6.85 15.45
CA ALA A 102 1.94 -6.29 14.25
C ALA A 102 1.46 -7.02 12.99
N ARG A 103 1.40 -8.36 13.01
CA ARG A 103 0.86 -9.18 11.91
C ARG A 103 -0.59 -8.83 11.60
N ARG A 104 -1.46 -8.73 12.62
CA ARG A 104 -2.87 -8.33 12.42
C ARG A 104 -2.99 -6.93 11.82
N LEU A 105 -2.14 -6.00 12.23
CA LEU A 105 -2.14 -4.65 11.66
C LEU A 105 -1.70 -4.65 10.20
N LEU A 106 -0.65 -5.40 9.85
CA LEU A 106 -0.23 -5.61 8.47
C LEU A 106 -1.34 -6.27 7.62
N GLN A 107 -2.03 -7.26 8.17
CA GLN A 107 -3.14 -7.94 7.50
C GLN A 107 -4.25 -6.95 7.13
N ARG A 108 -4.61 -6.00 8.00
CA ARG A 108 -5.62 -4.96 7.68
C ARG A 108 -5.28 -4.18 6.41
N PHE A 109 -4.02 -3.86 6.17
CA PHE A 109 -3.60 -3.17 4.94
C PHE A 109 -3.64 -4.08 3.72
N VAL A 110 -3.26 -5.35 3.86
CA VAL A 110 -3.37 -6.34 2.78
C VAL A 110 -4.83 -6.55 2.38
N ASP A 111 -5.72 -6.72 3.37
CA ASP A 111 -7.16 -6.88 3.16
C ASP A 111 -7.80 -5.64 2.51
N ALA A 112 -7.29 -4.45 2.83
CA ALA A 112 -7.69 -3.19 2.20
C ALA A 112 -7.15 -3.00 0.77
N GLY A 113 -6.40 -3.97 0.25
CA GLY A 113 -5.94 -3.99 -1.13
C GLY A 113 -4.56 -3.38 -1.38
N LEU A 114 -3.74 -3.15 -0.34
CA LEU A 114 -2.39 -2.56 -0.49
C LEU A 114 -1.57 -3.20 -1.62
N LEU A 115 -1.62 -4.52 -1.75
CA LEU A 115 -0.82 -5.27 -2.72
C LEU A 115 -1.37 -5.24 -4.15
N ALA A 116 -2.62 -4.81 -4.31
CA ALA A 116 -3.25 -4.63 -5.61
C ALA A 116 -3.10 -3.18 -6.14
N GLU A 117 -2.59 -2.26 -5.32
CA GLU A 117 -2.39 -0.87 -5.72
C GLU A 117 -1.33 -0.80 -6.83
N PRO A 118 -1.65 -0.20 -7.99
CA PRO A 118 -0.70 -0.07 -9.08
C PRO A 118 0.45 0.86 -8.65
N PRO A 119 1.69 0.60 -9.10
CA PRO A 119 2.76 1.56 -8.98
C PRO A 119 2.37 2.84 -9.74
N ARG A 120 2.07 3.93 -9.02
CA ARG A 120 1.80 5.22 -9.66
C ARG A 120 3.12 5.90 -10.05
N PRO A 121 3.23 6.49 -11.26
CA PRO A 121 4.40 7.27 -11.64
C PRO A 121 4.58 8.49 -10.73
N ARG A 122 5.83 8.96 -10.61
CA ARG A 122 6.15 10.22 -9.93
C ARG A 122 5.54 11.39 -10.72
N GLY A 123 4.38 11.88 -10.28
CA GLY A 123 3.75 13.06 -10.85
C GLY A 123 2.23 12.99 -10.76
N GLY A 124 1.64 13.89 -9.97
CA GLY A 124 0.19 14.11 -9.94
C GLY A 124 -0.52 13.44 -8.76
N SER A 125 -0.45 14.06 -7.59
CA SER A 125 -1.58 14.04 -6.66
C SER A 125 -2.27 15.40 -6.77
N PRO A 126 -3.61 15.45 -6.84
CA PRO A 126 -4.33 16.71 -6.80
C PRO A 126 -3.89 17.49 -5.55
N GLU A 127 -3.57 18.76 -5.73
CA GLU A 127 -3.25 19.65 -4.62
C GLU A 127 -4.43 19.65 -3.63
N GLY A 128 -4.16 19.35 -2.35
CA GLY A 128 -5.18 19.25 -1.30
C GLY A 128 -5.84 17.87 -1.10
N ALA A 129 -5.46 16.82 -1.85
CA ALA A 129 -5.94 15.47 -1.57
C ALA A 129 -5.08 14.75 -0.52
N ALA A 130 -5.73 13.99 0.38
CA ALA A 130 -5.02 13.06 1.26
C ALA A 130 -4.33 11.99 0.43
N VAL A 131 -3.04 11.78 0.69
CA VAL A 131 -2.23 10.81 -0.04
C VAL A 131 -1.24 10.13 0.87
N ALA A 132 -1.01 8.86 0.59
CA ALA A 132 -0.05 8.04 1.31
C ALA A 132 0.91 7.36 0.33
N THR A 133 2.20 7.50 0.62
CA THR A 133 3.25 6.72 -0.04
C THR A 133 3.57 5.52 0.83
N PHE A 134 3.54 4.34 0.23
CA PHE A 134 3.82 3.08 0.88
C PHE A 134 5.12 2.47 0.36
N ARG A 135 5.84 1.80 1.26
CA ARG A 135 6.87 0.82 0.95
C ARG A 135 6.66 -0.38 1.85
N TRP A 136 6.86 -1.58 1.37
CA TRP A 136 6.64 -2.78 2.18
C TRP A 136 7.56 -3.92 1.81
N ARG A 137 7.70 -4.84 2.75
CA ARG A 137 8.07 -6.23 2.51
C ARG A 137 7.10 -7.12 3.27
N ILE A 138 6.30 -7.91 2.58
CA ILE A 138 5.32 -8.83 3.18
C ILE A 138 5.49 -10.19 2.51
N ASN A 139 5.69 -11.25 3.29
CA ASN A 139 5.91 -12.61 2.82
C ASN A 139 7.02 -12.70 1.75
N ASN A 140 8.13 -11.98 2.01
CA ASN A 140 9.27 -11.86 1.09
C ASN A 140 8.98 -11.14 -0.24
N GLN A 141 7.77 -10.60 -0.44
CA GLN A 141 7.44 -9.73 -1.57
C GLN A 141 7.64 -8.27 -1.16
N ALA A 142 8.40 -7.53 -1.96
CA ALA A 142 8.61 -6.10 -1.74
C ALA A 142 7.82 -5.27 -2.77
N GLY A 143 7.40 -4.09 -2.36
CA GLY A 143 6.72 -3.16 -3.26
C GLY A 143 6.69 -1.74 -2.71
N ALA A 144 6.23 -0.84 -3.56
CA ALA A 144 5.97 0.54 -3.23
C ALA A 144 4.83 1.08 -4.09
N CYS A 145 3.99 1.93 -3.52
CA CYS A 145 2.92 2.60 -4.25
C CYS A 145 2.64 3.98 -3.65
N LEU A 146 1.95 4.79 -4.41
CA LEU A 146 1.31 6.03 -3.96
C LEU A 146 -0.18 5.81 -4.09
N THR A 147 -0.92 5.93 -3.00
CA THR A 147 -2.36 5.68 -2.98
C THR A 147 -3.14 6.87 -2.47
N SER A 148 -4.34 7.00 -3.01
CA SER A 148 -5.42 7.87 -2.57
C SER A 148 -6.68 7.04 -2.28
N ASN A 149 -6.52 5.73 -2.09
CA ASN A 149 -7.62 4.79 -1.85
C ASN A 149 -8.27 5.10 -0.48
N PRO A 150 -9.56 5.46 -0.46
CA PRO A 150 -10.23 5.93 0.76
C PRO A 150 -10.28 4.86 1.86
N ALA A 151 -10.35 3.57 1.52
CA ALA A 151 -10.35 2.50 2.51
C ALA A 151 -8.99 2.39 3.23
N ILE A 152 -7.89 2.52 2.49
CA ILE A 152 -6.55 2.52 3.05
C ILE A 152 -6.29 3.80 3.86
N LEU A 153 -6.70 4.96 3.34
CA LEU A 153 -6.56 6.24 4.04
C LEU A 153 -7.33 6.24 5.37
N ALA A 154 -8.54 5.69 5.43
CA ALA A 154 -9.29 5.57 6.67
C ALA A 154 -8.58 4.72 7.74
N ILE A 155 -7.86 3.66 7.33
CA ILE A 155 -7.02 2.87 8.26
C ILE A 155 -5.86 3.71 8.79
N ILE A 156 -5.23 4.50 7.93
CA ILE A 156 -4.13 5.40 8.32
C ILE A 156 -4.64 6.46 9.29
N ASP A 157 -5.76 7.12 9.00
CA ASP A 157 -6.32 8.16 9.84
C ASP A 157 -6.70 7.64 11.24
N ASP A 158 -7.35 6.47 11.33
CA ASP A 158 -7.62 5.79 12.60
C ASP A 158 -6.33 5.49 13.37
N LEU A 159 -5.33 4.93 12.68
CA LEU A 159 -4.06 4.58 13.31
C LEU A 159 -3.32 5.81 13.81
N THR A 160 -3.20 6.86 12.99
CA THR A 160 -2.59 8.14 13.37
C THR A 160 -3.31 8.75 14.57
N ALA A 161 -4.64 8.85 14.55
CA ALA A 161 -5.41 9.40 15.67
C ALA A 161 -5.20 8.61 16.98
N ARG A 162 -5.06 7.28 16.90
CA ARG A 162 -4.75 6.43 18.07
C ARG A 162 -3.33 6.63 18.58
N LEU A 163 -2.36 6.82 17.69
CA LEU A 163 -0.96 7.04 18.05
C LEU A 163 -0.74 8.44 18.63
N THR A 164 -1.32 9.48 18.02
CA THR A 164 -1.24 10.86 18.54
C THR A 164 -1.83 10.98 19.94
N ARG A 165 -2.96 10.30 20.25
CA ARG A 165 -3.55 10.29 21.60
C ARG A 165 -2.71 9.55 22.66
N ARG A 166 -1.72 8.76 22.25
CA ARG A 166 -0.82 8.03 23.16
C ARG A 166 0.48 8.79 23.45
N GLY A 167 0.76 9.85 22.68
CA GLY A 167 1.85 10.77 22.98
C GLY A 167 1.65 11.45 24.35
N PRO A 168 2.75 11.92 24.97
CA PRO A 168 2.73 12.55 26.30
C PRO A 168 1.83 13.79 26.37
#